data_AF-A0A926UPF3-F1
#
_entry.id   AF-A0A926UPF3-F1
#
_cell.length_a   1.000
_cell.length_b   1.000
_cell.length_c   1.000
_cell.angle_alpha   90.00
_cell.angle_beta   90.00
_cell.angle_gamma   90.00
#
_symmetry.space_group_name_H-M   'P 1'
#
loop_
_entity.id
_entity.type
_entity.pdbx_description
1 polymer ?
#
loop_
_entity_poly.entity_id
_entity_poly.type
_entity_poly.pdbx_seq_one_letter_code
_entity_poly.pdbx_strand_id
1 'polypeptide(L)'
;MCICVNCHYVDRCITYNAVETQHQQPHLTETPDFDPQEPSINVNIRTKNEIIEMEWDVVGCLSFQQETGKWSKLRPGELVPT
;
A
#
# COMPACT_ATOMS: atom_id res chain seq x y z
N MET A 1 1.85 3.46 -8.43
CA MET A 1 1.62 2.34 -7.51
C MET A 1 1.67 2.80 -6.08
N CYS A 2 1.05 1.99 -5.23
CA CYS A 2 0.07 2.49 -4.27
C CYS A 2 0.39 2.16 -2.81
N ILE A 3 1.56 1.56 -2.60
CA ILE A 3 2.06 1.16 -1.31
C ILE A 3 3.50 1.66 -1.19
N CYS A 4 3.87 2.16 -0.02
CA CYS A 4 5.24 2.62 0.20
C CYS A 4 6.15 1.40 0.38
N VAL A 5 6.96 1.11 -0.63
CA VAL A 5 7.92 -0.01 -0.62
C VAL A 5 9.03 0.12 0.42
N ASN A 6 9.15 1.32 1.01
CA ASN A 6 10.17 1.69 1.98
C ASN A 6 9.62 1.93 3.39
N CYS A 7 8.38 1.51 3.69
CA CYS A 7 7.86 1.57 5.06
C CYS A 7 8.18 0.27 5.81
N HIS A 8 8.74 0.39 7.02
CA HIS A 8 9.00 -0.72 7.94
C HIS A 8 7.75 -1.57 8.21
N TYR A 9 6.58 -0.93 8.29
CA TYR A 9 5.30 -1.57 8.62
C TYR A 9 4.49 -2.00 7.38
N VAL A 10 5.07 -2.00 6.17
CA VAL A 10 4.34 -2.28 4.91
C VAL A 10 3.63 -3.65 4.92
N ASP A 11 4.18 -4.63 5.63
CA ASP A 11 3.65 -6.00 5.79
C ASP A 11 2.80 -6.22 7.03
N ARG A 12 2.54 -5.19 7.83
CA ARG A 12 1.82 -5.34 9.11
C ARG A 12 0.72 -4.30 9.33
N CYS A 13 0.75 -3.22 8.56
CA CYS A 13 -0.13 -2.08 8.68
C CYS A 13 -1.52 -2.36 8.10
N ILE A 14 -2.57 -2.13 8.86
CA ILE A 14 -3.97 -2.28 8.41
C ILE A 14 -4.29 -1.41 7.20
N THR A 15 -3.68 -0.21 7.09
CA THR A 15 -3.91 0.69 5.96
C THR A 15 -3.30 0.15 4.66
N TYR A 16 -2.07 -0.38 4.71
CA TYR A 16 -1.47 -0.98 3.51
C TYR A 16 -2.24 -2.21 3.06
N ASN A 17 -2.67 -3.05 4.01
CA ASN A 17 -3.53 -4.20 3.72
C ASN A 17 -4.88 -3.79 3.09
N ALA A 18 -5.51 -2.72 3.57
CA ALA A 18 -6.73 -2.18 2.96
C ALA A 18 -6.49 -1.69 1.52
N VAL A 19 -5.35 -1.02 1.26
CA VAL A 19 -4.99 -0.57 -0.10
C VAL A 19 -4.73 -1.75 -1.03
N GLU A 20 -4.01 -2.80 -0.58
CA GLU A 20 -3.84 -4.05 -1.34
C GLU A 20 -5.20 -4.64 -1.77
N THR A 21 -6.19 -4.62 -0.87
CA THR A 21 -7.57 -5.05 -1.17
C THR A 21 -8.19 -4.24 -2.31
N GLN A 22 -8.06 -2.91 -2.26
CA GLN A 22 -8.64 -2.02 -3.30
C GLN A 22 -7.99 -2.25 -4.67
N HIS A 23 -6.70 -2.61 -4.70
CA HIS A 23 -5.99 -2.97 -5.94
C HIS A 23 -6.14 -4.44 -6.36
N GLN A 24 -6.88 -5.24 -5.59
CA GLN A 24 -7.01 -6.68 -5.82
C GLN A 24 -5.64 -7.38 -5.91
N GLN A 25 -4.67 -6.90 -5.12
CA GLN A 25 -3.33 -7.47 -5.05
C GLN A 25 -3.26 -8.52 -3.94
N PRO A 26 -2.38 -9.53 -4.06
CA PRO A 26 -2.10 -10.44 -2.97
C PRO A 26 -1.59 -9.67 -1.74
N HIS A 27 -2.08 -10.05 -0.56
CA HIS A 27 -1.64 -9.40 0.66
C HIS A 27 -0.19 -9.79 1.01
N LEU A 28 0.56 -8.86 1.61
CA LEU A 28 1.83 -9.19 2.26
C LEU A 28 1.61 -9.97 3.56
N THR A 29 0.51 -9.68 4.26
CA THR A 29 0.02 -10.42 5.43
C THR A 29 -1.50 -10.50 5.38
N GLU A 30 -2.06 -11.65 5.73
CA GLU A 30 -3.53 -11.83 5.86
C GLU A 30 -4.06 -11.27 7.20
N THR A 31 -3.17 -11.05 8.18
CA THR A 31 -3.53 -10.61 9.53
C THR A 31 -2.63 -9.45 9.95
N PRO A 32 -2.84 -8.24 9.42
CA PRO A 32 -2.11 -7.06 9.86
C PRO A 32 -2.41 -6.78 11.34
N ASP A 33 -1.37 -6.46 12.11
CA ASP A 33 -1.44 -6.24 13.57
C ASP A 33 -0.97 -4.83 13.99
N PHE A 34 -0.79 -3.94 13.02
CA PHE A 34 -0.34 -2.58 13.24
C PHE A 34 -1.38 -1.55 12.78
N ASP A 35 -1.87 -0.74 13.72
CA ASP A 35 -2.75 0.40 13.45
C ASP A 35 -1.92 1.70 13.33
N PRO A 36 -1.79 2.28 12.13
CA PRO A 36 -0.96 3.47 11.91
C PRO A 36 -1.60 4.74 12.46
N GLN A 37 -0.76 5.69 12.90
CA GLN A 37 -1.20 7.01 13.32
C GLN A 37 -1.36 7.94 12.13
N GLU A 38 -2.57 8.50 11.99
CA GLU A 38 -2.93 9.51 10.99
C GLU A 38 -2.49 9.15 9.55
N PRO A 39 -2.88 7.98 9.00
CA PRO A 39 -2.62 7.67 7.60
C PRO A 39 -3.41 8.62 6.69
N SER A 40 -2.73 9.13 5.66
CA SER A 40 -3.33 9.95 4.60
C SER A 40 -3.33 9.15 3.30
N ILE A 41 -4.51 8.99 2.71
CA ILE A 41 -4.71 8.25 1.46
C ILE A 41 -5.25 9.21 0.40
N ASN A 42 -4.62 9.25 -0.76
CA ASN A 42 -5.17 9.88 -1.95
C ASN A 42 -5.96 8.86 -2.74
N VAL A 43 -7.13 9.26 -3.25
CA VAL A 43 -7.93 8.45 -4.18
C VAL A 43 -8.11 9.23 -5.46
N ASN A 44 -7.57 8.70 -6.55
CA ASN A 44 -7.76 9.25 -7.88
C ASN A 44 -8.83 8.44 -8.61
N ILE A 45 -9.92 9.09 -9.00
CA ILE A 45 -11.02 8.47 -9.73
C ILE A 45 -11.00 9.00 -11.15
N ARG A 46 -10.92 8.09 -12.13
CA ARG A 46 -10.95 8.42 -13.56
C ARG A 46 -12.08 7.68 -14.21
N THR A 47 -12.82 8.35 -15.08
CA THR A 47 -13.85 7.72 -15.89
C THR A 47 -13.36 7.66 -17.33
N LYS A 48 -13.37 6.47 -17.91
CA LYS A 48 -13.05 6.24 -19.31
C LYS A 48 -14.16 5.41 -19.94
N ASN A 49 -14.97 6.06 -20.76
CA ASN A 49 -16.22 5.51 -21.29
C ASN A 49 -17.14 5.05 -20.15
N GLU A 50 -17.53 3.77 -20.12
CA GLU A 50 -18.35 3.16 -19.07
C GLU A 50 -17.54 2.52 -17.93
N ILE A 51 -16.20 2.68 -17.95
CA ILE A 51 -15.30 2.12 -16.94
C ILE A 51 -14.90 3.22 -15.94
N ILE A 52 -15.00 2.91 -14.65
CA ILE A 52 -14.47 3.72 -13.56
C ILE A 52 -13.18 3.06 -13.07
N GLU A 53 -12.07 3.79 -13.18
CA GLU A 53 -10.77 3.41 -12.66
C GLU A 53 -10.54 4.15 -11.34
N MET A 54 -10.07 3.44 -10.32
CA MET A 54 -9.74 3.99 -9.01
C MET A 54 -8.30 3.62 -8.64
N GLU A 55 -7.52 4.63 -8.29
CA GLU A 55 -6.15 4.49 -7.79
C GLU A 55 -6.12 5.02 -6.36
N TRP A 56 -5.59 4.21 -5.43
CA TRP A 56 -5.50 4.52 -4.01
C TRP A 56 -4.04 4.64 -3.63
N ASP A 57 -3.58 5.69 -2.98
CA ASP A 57 -2.16 5.82 -2.61
C ASP A 57 -2.04 6.25 -1.16
N VAL A 58 -1.25 5.53 -0.36
CA VAL A 58 -0.85 6.03 0.97
C VAL A 58 0.23 7.10 0.78
N VAL A 59 -0.12 8.36 1.00
CA VAL A 59 0.74 9.53 0.73
C VAL A 59 1.36 10.15 1.99
N GLY A 60 0.90 9.77 3.17
CA GLY A 60 1.43 10.25 4.44
C GLY A 60 1.01 9.38 5.61
N CYS A 61 1.79 9.36 6.69
CA CYS A 61 1.49 8.64 7.92
C CYS A 61 2.46 9.09 9.02
N LEU A 62 1.97 9.40 10.23
CA LEU A 62 2.83 9.76 11.37
C LEU A 62 3.60 8.56 11.92
N SER A 63 3.13 7.34 11.64
CA SER A 63 3.86 6.11 11.94
C SER A 63 4.85 5.69 10.86
N PHE A 64 5.10 6.53 9.84
CA PHE A 64 6.06 6.18 8.80
C PHE A 64 7.46 6.01 9.40
N GLN A 65 8.00 4.81 9.22
CA GLN A 65 9.38 4.50 9.56
C GLN A 65 10.06 3.96 8.31
N GLN A 66 11.12 4.63 7.87
CA GLN A 66 11.84 4.23 6.67
C GLN A 66 12.59 2.92 6.89
N GLU A 67 12.34 1.95 6.02
CA GLU A 67 13.17 0.78 5.81
C GLU A 67 13.31 0.52 4.31
N THR A 68 14.45 0.92 3.74
CA THR A 68 14.70 0.82 2.30
C THR A 68 14.56 -0.61 1.79
N GLY A 69 13.70 -0.79 0.79
CA GLY A 69 13.47 -2.08 0.12
C GLY A 69 12.76 -3.12 0.98
N LYS A 70 12.11 -2.74 2.09
CA LYS A 70 11.35 -3.67 2.95
C LYS A 70 10.38 -4.52 2.13
N TRP A 71 9.62 -3.91 1.22
CA TRP A 71 8.72 -4.64 0.33
C TRP A 71 9.46 -5.65 -0.55
N SER A 72 10.56 -5.24 -1.20
CA SER A 72 11.34 -6.12 -2.08
C SER A 72 11.95 -7.31 -1.34
N LYS A 73 12.30 -7.15 -0.05
CA LYS A 73 12.77 -8.27 0.79
C LYS A 73 11.65 -9.29 1.06
N LEU A 74 10.40 -8.84 1.12
CA LEU A 74 9.22 -9.70 1.35
C LEU A 74 8.78 -10.41 0.06
N ARG A 75 9.06 -9.81 -1.10
CA ARG A 75 8.68 -10.32 -2.43
C ARG A 75 9.91 -10.45 -3.34
N PRO A 76 10.86 -11.34 -3.04
CA PRO A 76 12.10 -11.46 -3.80
C PRO A 76 11.83 -11.90 -5.25
N GLY A 77 12.31 -11.12 -6.20
CA GLY A 77 12.17 -11.40 -7.64
C GLY A 77 10.89 -10.89 -8.28
N GLU A 78 9.96 -10.33 -7.50
CA GLU A 78 8.77 -9.66 -8.04
C GLU A 78 9.10 -8.22 -8.48
N LEU A 79 8.35 -7.72 -9.46
CA LEU A 79 8.48 -6.34 -9.91
C LEU A 79 8.04 -5.40 -8.78
N VAL A 80 8.92 -4.46 -8.45
CA VAL A 80 8.64 -3.49 -7.39
C VAL A 80 7.51 -2.56 -7.82
N PRO A 81 6.57 -2.28 -6.91
CA PRO A 81 5.56 -1.27 -7.12
C PRO A 81 6.06 0.09 -7.64
N THR A 82 5.55 0.54 -8.80
CA THR A 82 5.84 1.88 -9.40
C THR A 82 4.63 2.79 -9.49
#